data_AF-Q6PBD2-F1
#
_entry.id   AF-Q6PBD2-F1
#
_cell.length_a   1.000
_cell.length_b   1.000
_cell.length_c   1.000
_cell.angle_alpha   90.00
_cell.angle_beta   90.00
_cell.angle_gamma   90.00
#
_symmetry.space_group_name_H-M   'P 1'
#
loop_
_entity.id
_entity.type
_entity.pdbx_description
1 polymer ?
#
loop_
_entity_poly.entity_id
_entity_poly.type
_entity_poly.pdbx_seq_one_letter_code
_entity_poly.pdbx_strand_id
1 'polypeptide(L)'
;MAFSIMGILTIMEFLVYRNTRMKYEYEVDKDFTSKIRLNIDITVAMKCQYVGADVLDLAETMVTSAQGLVYEPVIFELSPQQRLWQRMLQQIQGRLQEEHSLQDLLFKSAMRTSVMSLPPREDSPTEPPNACRIHGHLEINKVAGNFHITVELFLTQGGTHTWQL
;
A
#
# COMPACT_ATOMS: atom_id res chain seq x y z
N MET A 1 13.72 18.38 -54.87
CA MET A 1 14.70 17.70 -53.98
C MET A 1 14.75 18.33 -52.59
N ALA A 2 15.16 19.59 -52.43
CA ALA A 2 15.26 20.23 -51.12
C ALA A 2 13.93 20.30 -50.32
N PHE A 3 12.83 20.73 -50.95
CA PHE A 3 11.52 20.80 -50.29
C PHE A 3 10.97 19.44 -49.84
N SER A 4 11.23 18.38 -50.61
CA SER A 4 10.85 17.01 -50.26
C SER A 4 11.63 16.52 -49.03
N ILE A 5 12.93 16.83 -48.95
CA ILE A 5 13.78 16.51 -47.80
C ILE A 5 13.30 17.27 -46.54
N MET A 6 13.01 18.57 -46.67
CA MET A 6 12.45 19.37 -45.58
C MET A 6 11.11 18.80 -45.08
N GLY A 7 10.21 18.41 -45.99
CA GLY A 7 8.95 17.75 -45.64
C GLY A 7 9.16 16.46 -44.85
N ILE A 8 10.04 15.57 -45.31
CA ILE A 8 10.36 14.30 -44.62
C ILE A 8 10.93 14.54 -43.22
N LEU A 9 11.87 15.49 -43.08
CA LEU A 9 12.46 15.82 -41.78
C LEU A 9 11.43 16.37 -40.81
N THR A 10 10.53 17.26 -41.25
CA THR A 10 9.47 17.80 -40.39
C THR A 10 8.48 16.74 -39.94
N ILE A 11 8.15 15.76 -40.80
CA ILE A 11 7.28 14.64 -40.44
C ILE A 11 7.98 13.71 -39.43
N MET A 12 9.27 13.40 -39.63
CA MET A 12 10.06 12.60 -38.69
C MET A 12 10.15 13.25 -37.31
N GLU A 13 10.51 14.54 -37.23
CA GLU A 13 10.55 15.29 -35.97
C GLU A 13 9.17 15.36 -35.32
N PHE A 14 8.10 15.54 -36.09
CA PHE A 14 6.74 15.53 -35.55
C PHE A 14 6.35 14.16 -34.96
N LEU A 15 6.75 13.06 -35.60
CA LEU A 15 6.54 11.71 -35.07
C LEU A 15 7.35 11.46 -33.79
N VAL A 16 8.56 11.98 -33.70
CA VAL A 16 9.41 11.88 -32.50
C VAL A 16 8.88 12.76 -31.37
N TYR A 17 8.48 14.00 -31.65
CA TYR A 17 7.90 14.93 -30.67
C TYR A 17 6.57 14.41 -30.10
N ARG A 18 5.76 13.76 -30.95
CA ARG A 18 4.55 13.06 -30.50
C ARG A 18 4.83 11.89 -29.56
N ASN A 19 6.05 11.38 -29.51
CA ASN A 19 6.40 10.29 -28.62
C ASN A 19 6.67 10.86 -27.22
N THR A 20 5.70 10.70 -26.32
CA THR A 20 5.82 11.17 -24.94
C THR A 20 6.88 10.35 -24.21
N ARG A 21 8.05 10.94 -23.96
CA ARG A 21 9.05 10.37 -23.06
C ARG A 21 8.86 10.96 -21.67
N MET A 22 8.74 10.08 -20.67
CA MET A 22 8.77 10.49 -19.26
C MET A 22 10.18 10.97 -18.93
N LYS A 23 10.31 12.20 -18.44
CA LYS A 23 11.57 12.76 -17.94
C LYS A 23 11.42 12.95 -16.44
N TYR A 24 12.16 12.18 -15.66
CA TYR A 24 12.22 12.31 -14.21
C TYR A 24 13.22 13.42 -13.85
N GLU A 25 12.77 14.40 -13.08
CA GLU A 25 13.61 15.49 -12.59
C GLU A 25 13.54 15.48 -11.06
N TYR A 26 14.70 15.61 -10.42
CA TYR A 26 14.81 15.62 -8.97
C TYR A 26 14.88 17.07 -8.51
N GLU A 27 13.86 17.51 -7.77
CA GLU A 27 13.86 18.79 -7.09
C GLU A 27 14.04 18.55 -5.58
N VAL A 28 14.63 19.54 -4.90
CA VAL A 28 14.65 19.55 -3.43
C VAL A 28 13.21 19.71 -2.95
N ASP A 29 12.76 18.78 -2.10
CA ASP A 29 11.45 18.86 -1.46
C ASP A 29 11.39 20.11 -0.56
N LYS A 30 10.58 21.08 -0.97
CA LYS A 30 10.34 22.34 -0.23
C LYS A 30 9.13 22.22 0.70
N ASP A 31 8.33 21.17 0.55
CA ASP A 31 7.12 20.95 1.33
C ASP A 31 7.44 20.10 2.57
N PHE A 32 7.83 20.82 3.62
CA PHE A 32 8.00 20.29 4.98
C PHE A 32 6.64 20.10 5.68
N THR A 33 5.62 19.61 4.99
CA THR A 33 4.35 19.23 5.64
C THR A 33 4.67 18.20 6.72
N SER A 34 4.48 18.58 7.98
CA SER A 34 5.02 17.84 9.12
C SER A 34 4.37 16.48 9.35
N LYS A 35 3.22 16.21 8.72
CA LYS A 35 2.45 14.97 8.88
C LYS A 35 2.12 14.31 7.54
N ILE A 36 2.14 12.97 7.55
CA ILE A 36 1.81 12.10 6.44
C ILE A 36 0.71 11.13 6.87
N ARG A 37 -0.17 10.77 5.91
CA ARG A 37 -1.22 9.76 6.11
C ARG A 37 -0.71 8.41 5.66
N LEU A 38 -0.52 7.51 6.62
CA LEU A 38 -0.19 6.11 6.36
C LEU A 38 -1.47 5.29 6.27
N ASN A 39 -1.80 4.80 5.07
CA ASN A 39 -2.92 3.90 4.86
C ASN A 39 -2.45 2.45 4.97
N ILE A 40 -3.13 1.65 5.79
CA ILE A 40 -2.75 0.27 6.05
C ILE A 40 -3.97 -0.61 5.79
N ASP A 41 -3.75 -1.74 5.12
CA ASP A 41 -4.71 -2.85 5.00
C ASP A 41 -3.89 -4.14 4.94
N ILE A 42 -3.78 -4.82 6.08
CA ILE A 42 -2.98 -6.04 6.22
C ILE A 42 -3.78 -7.10 6.98
N THR A 43 -3.62 -8.37 6.58
CA THR A 43 -4.22 -9.50 7.30
C THR A 43 -3.12 -10.36 7.91
N VAL A 44 -3.17 -10.54 9.22
CA VAL A 44 -2.20 -11.30 10.02
C VAL A 44 -2.82 -12.64 10.42
N ALA A 45 -2.08 -13.75 10.28
CA ALA A 45 -2.51 -15.11 10.63
C ALA A 45 -2.55 -15.36 12.16
N MET A 46 -3.19 -14.45 12.91
CA MET A 46 -3.34 -14.49 14.36
C MET A 46 -4.69 -13.87 14.75
N LYS A 47 -5.28 -14.31 15.88
CA LYS A 47 -6.53 -13.71 16.38
C LYS A 47 -6.29 -12.27 16.82
N CYS A 48 -7.25 -11.39 16.57
CA CYS A 48 -7.16 -9.96 16.93
C CYS A 48 -6.92 -9.68 18.42
N GLN A 49 -7.29 -10.60 19.32
CA GLN A 49 -7.04 -10.47 20.76
C GLN A 49 -5.57 -10.53 21.15
N TYR A 50 -4.72 -11.04 20.25
CA TYR A 50 -3.30 -11.29 20.47
C TYR A 50 -2.39 -10.42 19.60
N VAL A 51 -2.93 -9.43 18.87
CA VAL A 51 -2.16 -8.65 17.89
C VAL A 51 -2.33 -7.17 18.15
N GLY A 52 -1.23 -6.49 18.44
CA GLY A 52 -1.12 -5.05 18.51
C GLY A 52 -0.32 -4.50 17.32
N ALA A 53 -0.57 -3.26 16.97
CA ALA A 53 0.25 -2.51 16.01
C ALA A 53 0.67 -1.19 16.63
N ASP A 54 1.91 -0.77 16.43
CA ASP A 54 2.48 0.45 16.98
C ASP A 54 3.35 1.19 15.94
N VAL A 55 3.45 2.51 16.10
CA VAL A 55 4.33 3.36 15.29
C VAL A 55 5.32 4.03 16.23
N LEU A 56 6.61 3.81 15.98
CA LEU A 56 7.69 4.48 16.69
C LEU A 56 8.41 5.46 15.77
N ASP A 57 8.34 6.74 16.12
CA ASP A 57 9.01 7.85 15.45
C ASP A 57 10.35 8.17 16.16
N LEU A 58 11.32 8.77 15.47
CA LEU A 58 12.54 9.37 16.03
C LEU A 58 12.27 10.36 17.17
N ALA A 59 11.07 10.94 17.22
CA ALA A 59 10.63 11.79 18.33
C ALA A 59 10.26 11.00 19.62
N GLU A 60 10.33 9.66 19.59
CA GLU A 60 9.96 8.72 20.66
C GLU A 60 8.53 8.91 21.22
N THR A 61 7.71 9.71 20.56
CA THR A 61 6.30 9.84 20.88
C THR A 61 5.55 8.64 20.34
N MET A 62 5.12 7.74 21.22
CA MET A 62 4.12 6.73 20.92
C MET A 62 2.83 7.45 20.49
N VAL A 63 2.63 7.64 19.19
CA VAL A 63 1.32 8.04 18.67
C VAL A 63 0.45 6.81 18.82
N THR A 64 -0.52 6.83 19.74
CA THR A 64 -1.43 5.70 19.96
C THR A 64 -2.12 5.36 18.63
N SER A 65 -1.59 4.32 17.99
CA SER A 65 -2.04 3.66 16.77
C SER A 65 -3.48 3.15 16.87
N ALA A 66 -4.04 3.08 18.09
CA ALA A 66 -5.38 2.61 18.39
C ALA A 66 -6.51 3.53 17.90
N GLN A 67 -6.29 4.85 17.72
CA GLN A 67 -7.38 5.75 17.32
C GLN A 67 -7.75 5.71 15.83
N GLY A 68 -6.93 5.10 14.95
CA GLY A 68 -7.14 5.10 13.50
C GLY A 68 -7.15 3.73 12.82
N LEU A 69 -6.83 2.66 13.56
CA LEU A 69 -6.79 1.29 13.05
C LEU A 69 -7.97 0.47 13.57
N VAL A 70 -8.61 -0.25 12.66
CA VAL A 70 -9.71 -1.17 12.95
C VAL A 70 -9.21 -2.60 12.83
N TYR A 71 -9.47 -3.39 13.87
CA TYR A 71 -9.10 -4.80 13.96
C TYR A 71 -10.34 -5.66 13.70
N GLU A 72 -10.40 -6.29 12.53
CA GLU A 72 -11.52 -7.16 12.13
C GLU A 72 -11.11 -8.63 12.21
N PRO A 73 -11.85 -9.48 12.94
CA PRO A 73 -11.61 -10.92 12.93
C PRO A 73 -12.02 -11.51 11.59
N VAL A 74 -11.07 -12.14 10.89
CA VAL A 74 -11.27 -12.71 9.56
C VAL A 74 -10.71 -14.13 9.47
N ILE A 75 -11.03 -14.83 8.38
CA ILE A 75 -10.45 -16.14 8.06
C ILE A 75 -9.22 -15.89 7.18
N PHE A 76 -8.06 -16.40 7.58
CA PHE A 76 -6.80 -16.20 6.86
C PHE A 76 -6.83 -16.83 5.46
N GLU A 77 -7.55 -17.94 5.33
CA GLU A 77 -7.61 -18.68 4.09
C GLU A 77 -8.47 -17.94 3.04
N LEU A 78 -7.84 -17.68 1.90
CA LEU A 78 -8.42 -16.96 0.77
C LEU A 78 -9.33 -17.86 -0.08
N SER A 79 -10.40 -17.27 -0.61
CA SER A 79 -11.28 -17.95 -1.57
C SER A 79 -10.53 -18.29 -2.87
N PRO A 80 -11.03 -19.24 -3.70
CA PRO A 80 -10.40 -19.57 -4.98
C PRO A 80 -10.18 -18.35 -5.88
N GLN A 81 -11.16 -17.43 -5.92
CA GLN A 81 -11.06 -16.19 -6.68
C GLN A 81 -10.01 -15.22 -6.09
N GLN A 82 -9.98 -15.07 -4.77
CA GLN A 82 -9.00 -14.23 -4.08
C GLN A 82 -7.57 -14.75 -4.25
N ARG A 83 -7.37 -16.08 -4.28
CA ARG A 83 -6.06 -16.69 -4.56
C ARG A 83 -5.57 -16.38 -5.97
N LEU A 84 -6.44 -16.43 -6.97
CA LEU A 84 -6.08 -16.08 -8.35
C LEU A 84 -5.66 -14.61 -8.44
N TRP A 85 -6.42 -13.73 -7.80
CA TRP A 85 -6.08 -12.32 -7.68
C TRP A 85 -4.74 -12.09 -6.99
N GLN A 86 -4.48 -12.75 -5.85
CA GLN A 86 -3.23 -12.62 -5.11
C GLN A 86 -2.02 -13.08 -5.95
N ARG A 87 -2.14 -14.20 -6.68
CA ARG A 87 -1.08 -14.68 -7.59
C ARG A 87 -0.80 -13.68 -8.71
N MET A 88 -1.84 -13.09 -9.30
CA MET A 88 -1.68 -12.05 -10.30
C MET A 88 -0.90 -10.86 -9.73
N LEU A 89 -1.27 -10.38 -8.54
CA LEU A 89 -0.56 -9.28 -7.88
C LEU A 89 0.90 -9.61 -7.57
N GLN A 90 1.20 -10.81 -7.07
CA GLN A 90 2.57 -11.24 -6.81
C GLN A 90 3.42 -11.23 -8.08
N GLN A 91 2.87 -11.68 -9.20
CA GLN A 91 3.56 -11.63 -10.49
C GLN A 91 3.83 -10.19 -10.93
N ILE A 92 2.84 -9.31 -10.78
CA ILE A 92 2.98 -7.89 -11.11
C ILE A 92 4.06 -7.23 -10.24
N GLN A 93 4.03 -7.46 -8.93
CA GLN A 93 5.02 -6.96 -7.97
C GLN A 93 6.43 -7.44 -8.31
N GLY A 94 6.61 -8.72 -8.63
CA GLY A 94 7.91 -9.27 -9.03
C GLY A 94 8.50 -8.58 -10.26
N ARG A 95 7.67 -8.25 -11.26
CA ARG A 95 8.10 -7.51 -12.46
C ARG A 95 8.39 -6.04 -12.20
N LEU A 96 7.59 -5.40 -11.35
CA LEU A 96 7.79 -4.01 -10.94
C LEU A 96 9.12 -3.80 -10.22
N GLN A 97 9.54 -4.78 -9.41
CA GLN A 97 10.81 -4.73 -8.68
C GLN A 97 12.02 -4.74 -9.62
N GLU A 98 11.93 -5.40 -10.78
CA GLU A 98 13.00 -5.40 -11.80
C GLU A 98 13.09 -4.04 -12.52
N GLU A 99 11.95 -3.38 -12.73
CA GLU A 99 11.82 -2.19 -13.58
C GLU A 99 11.49 -0.92 -12.78
N HIS A 100 12.46 -0.41 -12.01
CA HIS A 100 12.31 0.81 -11.17
C HIS A 100 11.81 2.04 -11.95
N SER A 101 12.10 2.14 -13.25
CA SER A 101 11.70 3.29 -14.09
C SER A 101 10.25 3.22 -14.60
N LEU A 102 9.61 2.04 -14.54
CA LEU A 102 8.26 1.78 -15.03
C LEU A 102 7.21 1.67 -13.92
N GLN A 103 7.65 1.66 -12.65
CA GLN A 103 6.76 1.46 -11.51
C GLN A 103 5.60 2.45 -11.51
N ASP A 104 5.85 3.72 -11.82
CA ASP A 104 4.84 4.77 -11.76
C ASP A 104 3.86 4.75 -12.97
N LEU A 105 4.32 4.32 -14.15
CA LEU A 105 3.47 4.15 -15.34
C LEU A 105 2.53 2.94 -15.20
N LEU A 106 3.07 1.83 -14.67
CA LEU A 106 2.30 0.62 -14.40
C LEU A 106 1.35 0.85 -13.22
N PHE A 107 1.78 1.53 -12.16
CA PHE A 107 0.92 1.88 -11.03
C PHE A 107 -0.23 2.80 -11.45
N LYS A 108 0.03 3.82 -12.28
CA LYS A 108 -1.03 4.72 -12.79
C LYS A 108 -2.01 4.03 -13.74
N SER A 109 -1.57 3.05 -14.52
CA SER A 109 -2.46 2.25 -15.38
C SER A 109 -3.21 1.15 -14.60
N ALA A 110 -2.57 0.55 -13.59
CA ALA A 110 -3.15 -0.44 -12.70
C ALA A 110 -4.14 0.18 -11.70
N MET A 111 -3.86 1.35 -11.11
CA MET A 111 -4.80 2.10 -10.24
C MET A 111 -6.07 2.56 -10.97
N ARG A 112 -5.99 2.79 -12.28
CA ARG A 112 -7.19 3.06 -13.09
C ARG A 112 -8.11 1.84 -13.22
N THR A 113 -7.62 0.65 -12.88
CA THR A 113 -8.35 -0.59 -13.00
C THR A 113 -8.71 -1.08 -11.59
N SER A 114 -9.99 -1.34 -11.32
CA SER A 114 -10.47 -1.98 -10.08
C SER A 114 -9.87 -3.37 -9.79
N VAL A 115 -9.00 -3.86 -10.68
CA VAL A 115 -8.25 -5.11 -10.56
C VAL A 115 -7.32 -5.12 -9.34
N MET A 116 -6.88 -3.96 -8.83
CA MET A 116 -6.01 -3.91 -7.65
C MET A 116 -6.74 -4.04 -6.30
N SER A 117 -8.07 -3.91 -6.24
CA SER A 117 -8.81 -4.11 -4.98
C SER A 117 -9.06 -5.59 -4.74
N LEU A 118 -8.91 -6.03 -3.48
CA LEU A 118 -9.25 -7.39 -3.06
C LEU A 118 -10.73 -7.68 -3.40
N PRO A 119 -11.04 -8.71 -4.22
CA PRO A 119 -12.42 -9.04 -4.52
C PRO A 119 -13.15 -9.50 -3.25
N PRO A 120 -14.47 -9.20 -3.13
CA PRO A 120 -15.26 -9.65 -2.00
C PRO A 120 -15.25 -11.18 -1.92
N ARG A 121 -15.30 -11.71 -0.71
CA ARG A 121 -15.34 -13.15 -0.47
C ARG A 121 -16.72 -13.67 -0.88
N GLU A 122 -16.74 -14.68 -1.75
CA GLU A 122 -17.97 -15.35 -2.21
C GLU A 122 -18.45 -16.42 -1.22
N ASP A 123 -17.51 -17.08 -0.54
CA ASP A 123 -17.78 -18.20 0.35
C ASP A 123 -18.25 -17.76 1.74
N SER A 124 -19.23 -18.49 2.28
CA SER A 124 -19.63 -18.38 3.69
C SER A 124 -18.52 -18.88 4.63
N PRO A 125 -18.41 -18.32 5.85
CA PRO A 125 -17.39 -18.73 6.81
C PRO A 125 -17.65 -20.17 7.28
N THR A 126 -16.82 -21.12 6.82
CA THR A 126 -16.84 -22.53 7.23
C THR A 126 -16.19 -22.76 8.60
N GLU A 127 -15.28 -21.87 8.98
CA GLU A 127 -14.43 -21.98 10.16
C GLU A 127 -14.49 -20.70 11.02
N PRO A 128 -14.21 -20.78 12.33
CA PRO A 128 -14.08 -19.58 13.14
C PRO A 128 -12.91 -18.71 12.64
N PRO A 129 -13.01 -17.37 12.77
CA PRO A 129 -11.95 -16.47 12.34
C PRO A 129 -10.65 -16.77 13.10
N ASN A 130 -9.59 -17.02 12.33
CA ASN A 130 -8.25 -17.38 12.81
C ASN A 130 -7.19 -16.32 12.47
N ALA A 131 -7.61 -15.21 11.86
CA ALA A 131 -6.77 -14.08 11.49
C ALA A 131 -7.37 -12.75 11.93
N CYS A 132 -6.56 -11.71 11.82
CA CYS A 132 -6.93 -10.33 12.08
C CYS A 132 -6.60 -9.45 10.90
N ARG A 133 -7.60 -8.76 10.36
CA ARG A 133 -7.41 -7.72 9.36
C ARG A 133 -7.29 -6.37 10.05
N ILE A 134 -6.12 -5.77 9.94
CA ILE A 134 -5.79 -4.45 10.47
C ILE A 134 -5.89 -3.48 9.30
N HIS A 135 -6.86 -2.58 9.35
CA HIS A 135 -7.05 -1.62 8.28
C HIS A 135 -7.46 -0.25 8.81
N GLY A 136 -7.11 0.80 8.06
CA GLY A 136 -7.40 2.18 8.45
C GLY A 136 -6.31 3.14 8.00
N HIS A 137 -6.24 4.27 8.67
CA HIS A 137 -5.26 5.30 8.37
C HIS A 137 -4.73 5.93 9.65
N LEU A 138 -3.43 6.24 9.64
CA LEU A 138 -2.75 6.91 10.73
C LEU A 138 -2.15 8.22 10.23
N GLU A 139 -2.36 9.31 10.99
CA GLU A 139 -1.66 10.57 10.76
C GLU A 139 -0.38 10.59 11.59
N ILE A 140 0.75 10.34 10.94
CA ILE A 140 2.08 10.24 11.57
C ILE A 140 2.96 11.41 11.10
N ASN A 141 4.05 11.68 11.79
CA ASN A 141 4.98 12.72 11.34
C ASN A 141 5.77 12.25 10.11
N LYS A 142 6.14 13.19 9.23
CA LYS A 142 6.96 12.93 8.03
C LYS A 142 8.45 12.88 8.41
N VAL A 143 8.82 11.84 9.14
CA VAL A 143 10.17 11.59 9.67
C VAL A 143 10.44 10.07 9.65
N ALA A 144 11.69 9.68 9.83
CA ALA A 144 12.02 8.26 9.87
C ALA A 144 11.34 7.61 11.10
N GLY A 145 10.73 6.46 10.88
CA GLY A 145 10.04 5.73 11.93
C GLY A 145 9.71 4.31 11.45
N ASN A 146 9.30 3.47 12.38
CA ASN A 146 8.96 2.09 12.11
C ASN A 146 7.49 1.82 12.47
N PHE A 147 6.84 1.00 11.67
CA PHE A 147 5.53 0.43 11.97
C PHE A 147 5.73 -1.03 12.35
N HIS A 148 5.41 -1.36 13.59
CA HIS A 148 5.57 -2.71 14.14
C HIS A 148 4.21 -3.36 14.34
N ILE A 149 4.17 -4.68 14.14
CA ILE A 149 3.03 -5.54 14.50
C ILE A 149 3.57 -6.55 15.50
N THR A 150 3.09 -6.48 16.74
CA THR A 150 3.58 -7.31 17.84
C THR A 150 2.47 -8.18 18.39
N VAL A 151 2.87 -9.26 19.06
CA VAL A 151 1.93 -10.07 19.83
C VAL A 151 1.60 -9.29 21.10
N GLU A 152 0.33 -9.04 21.35
CA GLU A 152 -0.13 -8.30 22.52
C GLU A 152 -1.37 -8.97 23.11
N LEU A 153 -1.34 -9.28 24.40
CA LEU A 153 -2.51 -9.79 25.10
C LEU A 153 -3.44 -8.62 25.48
N PHE A 154 -4.49 -8.38 24.70
CA PHE A 154 -5.54 -7.44 25.09
C PHE A 154 -6.41 -8.05 26.20
N LEU A 155 -6.08 -7.79 27.46
CA LEU A 155 -6.98 -8.05 28.58
C LEU A 155 -8.03 -6.94 28.66
N THR A 156 -9.28 -7.24 28.30
CA THR A 156 -10.41 -6.37 28.58
C THR A 156 -10.76 -6.40 30.07
N GLN A 157 -10.00 -5.69 30.90
CA GLN A 157 -10.46 -5.30 32.23
C GLN A 157 -10.90 -3.83 32.23
N GLY A 158 -12.22 -3.62 32.36
CA GLY A 158 -12.77 -2.40 32.96
C GLY A 158 -12.34 -1.07 32.36
N GLY A 159 -12.46 -0.91 31.04
CA GLY A 159 -12.48 0.42 30.39
C GLY A 159 -11.19 1.22 30.44
N THR A 160 -10.05 0.60 30.77
CA THR A 160 -8.75 1.28 30.78
C THR A 160 -7.74 0.43 30.03
N HIS A 161 -7.23 0.95 28.91
CA HIS A 161 -6.21 0.28 28.10
C HIS A 161 -4.85 0.45 28.81
N THR A 162 -4.35 -0.59 29.46
CA THR A 162 -3.01 -0.56 30.08
C THR A 162 -2.11 -1.61 29.46
N TRP A 163 -0.97 -1.15 28.95
CA TRP A 163 0.12 -1.94 28.39
C TRP A 163 0.87 -2.67 29.50
N GLN A 164 1.01 -3.98 29.41
CA GLN A 164 1.97 -4.74 30.21
C GLN A 164 2.80 -5.60 29.25
N LEU A 165 4.10 -5.28 29.20
CA LEU A 165 5.14 -6.09 28.57
C LEU A 165 5.29 -7.43 29.31
#